data_AF-Q7Y6N9-F1
#
_entry.id   AF-Q7Y6N9-F1
#
_cell.length_a   1.000
_cell.length_b   1.000
_cell.length_c   1.000
_cell.angle_alpha   90.00
_cell.angle_beta   90.00
_cell.angle_gamma   90.00
#
_symmetry.space_group_name_H-M   'P 1'
#
loop_
_entity.id
_entity.type
_entity.pdbx_description
1 polymer ?
#
loop_
_entity_poly.entity_id
_entity_poly.type
_entity_poly.pdbx_seq_one_letter_code
_entity_poly.pdbx_strand_id
1 'polypeptide(L)'
;MTLSFFDQFMSPVFLGIPLMALALTLPWVLFPTPTSRWLNNRLLTLQNWFIGRFAHELFMPVNLPGHKWAVLLTSLMLFLISLNMLGLLPYTFTPTTQLSLNMGLAFPLWLATVIIGMRNQPTEALGHLLPEGTPTLLIPVLIVIETISLFIRPLALGVRLTANLTAGHLLIQLIATAATVLLPLMPTVAILTATLLFLLTLLEVAVAMIQAYVFVLLLSLYLQENV
;
A
#
# COMPACT_ATOMS: atom_id res chain seq x y z
N MET A 1 25.11 23.77 -3.94
CA MET A 1 24.47 22.73 -3.11
C MET A 1 24.03 21.62 -4.04
N THR A 2 24.71 20.47 -4.03
CA THR A 2 24.26 19.29 -4.80
C THR A 2 22.96 18.81 -4.16
N LEU A 3 21.82 19.30 -4.66
CA LEU A 3 20.52 18.74 -4.27
C LEU A 3 20.56 17.26 -4.64
N SER A 4 20.55 16.42 -3.62
CA SER A 4 20.58 14.99 -3.83
C SER A 4 19.19 14.57 -4.32
N PHE A 5 19.09 13.61 -5.23
CA PHE A 5 17.79 13.07 -5.65
C PHE A 5 16.99 12.49 -4.48
N PHE A 6 17.63 12.25 -3.33
CA PHE A 6 17.02 11.73 -2.12
C PHE A 6 16.47 12.82 -1.19
N ASP A 7 16.75 14.10 -1.43
CA ASP A 7 16.26 15.19 -0.57
C ASP A 7 14.72 15.24 -0.53
N GLN A 8 14.05 14.76 -1.58
CA GLN A 8 12.58 14.64 -1.64
C GLN A 8 11.98 13.65 -0.64
N PHE A 9 12.75 12.65 -0.19
CA PHE A 9 12.30 11.66 0.77
C PHE A 9 12.59 12.07 2.22
N MET A 10 13.37 13.13 2.43
CA MET A 10 13.63 13.63 3.76
C MET A 10 12.33 14.18 4.37
N SER A 11 12.03 13.76 5.59
CA SER A 11 10.83 14.22 6.28
C SER A 11 10.85 15.75 6.42
N PRO A 12 9.86 16.49 5.88
CA PRO A 12 9.85 17.93 5.99
C PRO A 12 9.63 18.35 7.45
N VAL A 13 10.57 19.13 7.98
CA VAL A 13 10.49 19.74 9.31
C VAL A 13 10.41 21.24 9.12
N PHE A 14 9.33 21.85 9.59
CA PHE A 14 9.19 23.31 9.61
C PHE A 14 9.14 23.79 11.06
N LEU A 15 10.02 24.71 11.44
CA LEU A 15 10.14 25.24 12.80
C LEU A 15 10.26 24.14 13.88
N GLY A 16 10.96 23.04 13.58
CA GLY A 16 11.13 21.91 14.50
C GLY A 16 9.93 20.96 14.60
N ILE A 17 8.83 21.23 13.90
CA ILE A 17 7.64 20.37 13.87
C ILE A 17 7.69 19.49 12.61
N PRO A 18 7.59 18.15 12.74
CA PRO A 18 7.51 17.27 11.58
C PRO A 18 6.14 17.44 10.87
N LEU A 19 6.17 17.89 9.62
CA LEU A 19 4.97 18.08 8.78
C LEU A 19 4.33 16.75 8.34
N MET A 20 4.96 15.61 8.65
CA MET A 20 4.43 14.28 8.36
C MET A 20 3.03 14.06 8.96
N ALA A 21 2.78 14.58 10.17
CA ALA A 21 1.48 14.45 10.81
C ALA A 21 0.37 15.15 10.00
N LEU A 22 0.66 16.33 9.44
CA LEU A 22 -0.28 17.05 8.57
C LEU A 22 -0.60 16.22 7.33
N ALA A 23 0.43 15.68 6.67
CA ALA A 23 0.26 14.85 5.48
C ALA A 23 -0.61 13.60 5.75
N LEU A 24 -0.46 12.97 6.92
CA LEU A 24 -1.27 11.80 7.32
C LEU A 24 -2.74 12.16 7.57
N THR A 25 -3.06 13.40 7.93
CA THR A 25 -4.45 13.86 8.17
C THR A 25 -5.19 14.29 6.90
N LEU A 26 -4.48 14.54 5.79
CA LEU A 26 -5.09 15.01 4.54
C LEU A 26 -6.18 14.08 3.96
N PRO A 27 -6.03 12.74 3.95
CA PRO A 27 -7.09 11.84 3.52
C PRO A 27 -8.43 12.09 4.20
N TRP A 28 -8.42 12.45 5.49
CA TRP A 28 -9.66 12.65 6.24
C TRP A 28 -10.46 13.86 5.75
N VAL A 29 -9.77 14.90 5.27
CA VAL A 29 -10.41 16.09 4.71
C VAL A 29 -11.02 15.81 3.33
N LEU A 30 -10.44 14.89 2.55
CA LEU A 30 -10.89 14.57 1.20
C LEU A 30 -12.16 13.70 1.15
N PHE A 31 -12.46 12.99 2.24
CA PHE A 31 -13.66 12.17 2.37
C PHE A 31 -14.68 12.85 3.30
N PRO A 32 -15.57 13.72 2.78
CA PRO A 32 -16.58 14.37 3.60
C PRO A 32 -17.55 13.35 4.20
N THR A 33 -18.04 13.64 5.40
CA THR A 33 -19.02 12.78 6.08
C THR A 33 -20.30 12.66 5.26
N PRO A 34 -20.86 11.44 5.12
CA PRO A 34 -22.11 11.26 4.38
C PRO A 34 -23.25 12.04 5.04
N THR A 35 -24.05 12.74 4.22
CA THR A 35 -25.25 13.42 4.73
C THR A 35 -26.41 12.43 4.92
N SER A 36 -27.29 12.69 5.89
CA SER A 36 -28.49 11.89 6.18
C SER A 36 -29.58 11.93 5.09
N ARG A 37 -29.32 12.64 3.99
CA ARG A 37 -30.25 12.76 2.87
C ARG A 37 -30.15 11.53 1.97
N TRP A 38 -31.28 11.11 1.39
CA TRP A 38 -31.31 9.98 0.46
C TRP A 38 -30.60 10.30 -0.86
N LEU A 39 -30.77 11.52 -1.38
CA LEU A 39 -30.03 12.06 -2.51
C LEU A 39 -28.94 13.01 -2.01
N ASN A 40 -27.69 12.56 -2.15
CA ASN A 40 -26.49 13.29 -1.76
C ASN A 40 -25.84 14.02 -2.95
N ASN A 41 -24.74 14.71 -2.69
CA ASN A 41 -23.93 15.35 -3.73
C ASN A 41 -23.27 14.31 -4.65
N ARG A 42 -23.00 14.69 -5.91
CA ARG A 42 -22.39 13.81 -6.94
C ARG A 42 -21.09 13.16 -6.47
N LEU A 43 -20.26 13.92 -5.75
CA LEU A 43 -19.00 13.41 -5.19
C LEU A 43 -19.27 12.29 -4.17
N LEU A 44 -20.18 12.52 -3.21
CA LEU A 44 -20.53 11.54 -2.19
C LEU A 44 -21.16 10.28 -2.80
N THR A 45 -21.98 10.42 -3.85
CA THR A 45 -22.56 9.24 -4.53
C THR A 45 -21.50 8.41 -5.24
N LEU A 46 -20.52 9.05 -5.90
CA LEU A 46 -19.42 8.34 -6.54
C LEU A 46 -18.49 7.68 -5.52
N GLN A 47 -18.19 8.38 -4.41
CA GLN A 47 -17.39 7.83 -3.31
C GLN A 47 -18.09 6.62 -2.68
N ASN A 48 -19.37 6.72 -2.34
CA ASN A 48 -20.13 5.59 -1.77
C ASN A 48 -20.22 4.41 -2.74
N TRP A 49 -20.41 4.68 -4.03
CA TRP A 49 -20.42 3.64 -5.06
C TRP A 49 -19.07 2.95 -5.18
N PHE A 50 -17.98 3.72 -5.19
CA PHE A 50 -16.61 3.21 -5.21
C PHE A 50 -16.36 2.31 -3.98
N ILE A 51 -16.59 2.84 -2.77
CA ILE A 51 -16.38 2.11 -1.51
C ILE A 51 -17.20 0.82 -1.48
N GLY A 52 -18.47 0.87 -1.88
CA GLY A 52 -19.34 -0.30 -1.94
C GLY A 52 -18.86 -1.38 -2.91
N ARG A 53 -18.38 -0.98 -4.09
CA ARG A 53 -17.82 -1.93 -5.08
C ARG A 53 -16.54 -2.58 -4.58
N PHE A 54 -15.61 -1.81 -4.03
CA PHE A 54 -14.38 -2.39 -3.49
C PHE A 54 -14.62 -3.29 -2.27
N ALA A 55 -15.53 -2.89 -1.38
CA ALA A 55 -15.93 -3.74 -0.26
C ALA A 55 -16.49 -5.08 -0.75
N HIS A 56 -17.33 -5.05 -1.78
CA HIS A 56 -17.87 -6.28 -2.36
C HIS A 56 -16.76 -7.18 -2.93
N GLU A 57 -15.86 -6.65 -3.76
CA GLU A 57 -14.78 -7.44 -4.38
C GLU A 57 -13.79 -8.00 -3.34
N LEU A 58 -13.43 -7.22 -2.32
CA LEU A 58 -12.50 -7.66 -1.27
C LEU A 58 -13.09 -8.78 -0.38
N PHE A 59 -14.41 -8.76 -0.15
CA PHE A 59 -15.05 -9.69 0.79
C PHE A 59 -15.80 -10.85 0.14
N MET A 60 -15.96 -10.86 -1.18
CA MET A 60 -16.46 -12.02 -1.93
C MET A 60 -15.78 -13.35 -1.58
N PRO A 61 -14.44 -13.43 -1.43
CA PRO A 61 -13.77 -14.67 -1.06
C PRO A 61 -13.73 -14.97 0.44
N VAL A 62 -14.12 -14.03 1.31
CA VAL A 62 -13.91 -14.10 2.77
C VAL A 62 -15.11 -14.71 3.49
N ASN A 63 -14.86 -15.60 4.46
CA ASN A 63 -15.90 -16.24 5.28
C ASN A 63 -16.66 -15.23 6.18
N LEU A 64 -17.90 -15.57 6.58
CA LEU A 64 -18.77 -14.75 7.47
C LEU A 64 -18.08 -14.12 8.70
N PRO A 65 -17.30 -14.86 9.51
CA PRO A 65 -16.57 -14.27 10.65
C PRO A 65 -15.61 -13.13 10.24
N GLY A 66 -15.05 -13.17 9.04
CA GLY A 66 -14.14 -12.16 8.51
C GLY A 66 -14.83 -10.86 8.07
N HIS A 67 -16.14 -10.85 7.84
CA HIS A 67 -16.86 -9.61 7.50
C HIS A 67 -16.84 -8.57 8.63
N LYS A 68 -16.57 -8.97 9.88
CA LYS A 68 -16.35 -8.00 10.98
C LYS A 68 -15.17 -7.06 10.72
N TRP A 69 -14.20 -7.51 9.92
CA TRP A 69 -13.02 -6.74 9.54
C TRP A 69 -13.25 -5.84 8.31
N ALA A 70 -14.46 -5.85 7.74
CA ALA A 70 -14.77 -5.09 6.54
C ALA A 70 -14.54 -3.59 6.68
N VAL A 71 -14.99 -3.00 7.78
CA VAL A 71 -14.80 -1.57 8.03
C VAL A 71 -13.31 -1.23 8.13
N LEU A 72 -12.52 -2.05 8.83
CA LEU A 72 -11.09 -1.80 8.99
C LEU A 72 -10.34 -1.90 7.66
N LEU A 73 -10.51 -3.01 6.93
CA LEU A 73 -9.80 -3.25 5.68
C LEU A 73 -10.18 -2.24 4.59
N THR A 74 -11.46 -1.88 4.49
CA THR A 74 -11.91 -0.86 3.54
C THR A 74 -11.40 0.54 3.91
N SER A 75 -11.39 0.91 5.20
CA SER A 75 -10.82 2.19 5.63
C SER A 75 -9.33 2.29 5.34
N LEU A 76 -8.58 1.20 5.56
CA LEU A 76 -7.15 1.15 5.29
C LEU A 76 -6.85 1.24 3.80
N MET A 77 -7.65 0.58 2.97
CA MET A 77 -7.54 0.68 1.52
C MET A 77 -7.69 2.13 1.05
N LEU A 78 -8.75 2.83 1.49
CA LEU A 78 -8.99 4.23 1.12
C LEU A 78 -7.85 5.14 1.60
N PHE A 79 -7.34 4.88 2.80
CA PHE A 79 -6.20 5.59 3.36
C PHE A 79 -4.93 5.43 2.51
N LEU A 80 -4.57 4.19 2.14
CA LEU A 80 -3.39 3.95 1.31
C LEU A 80 -3.55 4.48 -0.13
N ILE A 81 -4.72 4.29 -0.76
CA ILE A 81 -4.98 4.81 -2.11
C ILE A 81 -4.83 6.33 -2.13
N SER A 82 -5.45 7.03 -1.16
CA SER A 82 -5.39 8.49 -1.10
C SER A 82 -3.98 9.01 -0.87
N LEU A 83 -3.21 8.43 0.08
CA LEU A 83 -1.83 8.83 0.32
C LEU A 83 -0.92 8.61 -0.89
N ASN A 84 -1.05 7.46 -1.56
CA ASN A 84 -0.22 7.17 -2.73
C ASN A 84 -0.57 8.08 -3.91
N MET A 85 -1.87 8.34 -4.14
CA MET A 85 -2.32 9.21 -5.23
C MET A 85 -1.96 10.68 -5.01
N LEU A 86 -2.13 11.21 -3.79
CA LEU A 86 -1.66 12.55 -3.46
C LEU A 86 -0.14 12.65 -3.60
N GLY A 87 0.54 11.54 -3.37
CA GLY A 87 1.97 11.43 -3.45
C GLY A 87 2.59 11.73 -4.80
N LEU A 88 1.89 11.40 -5.87
CA LEU A 88 2.35 11.57 -7.25
C LEU A 88 2.26 13.02 -7.73
N LEU A 89 1.68 13.93 -6.94
CA LEU A 89 1.63 15.34 -7.28
C LEU A 89 3.05 15.94 -7.26
N PRO A 90 3.33 16.94 -8.11
CA PRO A 90 4.64 17.57 -8.14
C PRO A 90 4.93 18.26 -6.80
N TYR A 91 6.14 18.05 -6.29
CA TYR A 91 6.65 18.63 -5.04
C TYR A 91 5.90 18.22 -3.75
N THR A 92 5.12 17.14 -3.77
CA THR A 92 4.51 16.61 -2.55
C THR A 92 5.38 15.55 -1.88
N PHE A 93 5.47 15.63 -0.55
CA PHE A 93 6.10 14.59 0.26
C PHE A 93 5.12 13.42 0.46
N THR A 94 5.57 12.20 0.19
CA THR A 94 4.83 10.95 0.38
C THR A 94 5.21 10.26 1.68
N PRO A 95 4.34 10.23 2.71
CA PRO A 95 4.62 9.48 3.94
C PRO A 95 4.84 7.98 3.71
N THR A 96 4.22 7.40 2.67
CA THR A 96 4.29 5.97 2.33
C THR A 96 5.63 5.53 1.73
N THR A 97 6.54 6.46 1.42
CA THR A 97 7.93 6.12 1.03
C THR A 97 8.78 5.72 2.23
N GLN A 98 8.41 6.16 3.43
CA GLN A 98 9.10 5.83 4.66
C GLN A 98 8.72 4.41 5.10
N LEU A 99 9.72 3.53 5.16
CA LEU A 99 9.53 2.14 5.60
C LEU A 99 8.95 2.05 7.01
N SER A 100 9.26 3.02 7.87
CA SER A 100 8.72 3.12 9.23
C SER A 100 7.19 3.18 9.25
N LEU A 101 6.57 3.96 8.36
CA LEU A 101 5.10 4.09 8.30
C LEU A 101 4.47 2.78 7.82
N ASN A 102 4.98 2.20 6.73
CA ASN A 102 4.40 1.00 6.14
C ASN A 102 4.57 -0.21 7.07
N MET A 103 5.72 -0.36 7.72
CA MET A 103 5.92 -1.40 8.75
C MET A 103 5.06 -1.16 9.99
N GLY A 104 4.86 0.11 10.38
CA GLY A 104 3.97 0.49 11.47
C GLY A 104 2.50 0.15 11.20
N LEU A 105 2.07 0.08 9.93
CA LEU A 105 0.74 -0.41 9.55
C LEU A 105 0.72 -1.93 9.39
N ALA A 106 1.68 -2.51 8.67
CA ALA A 106 1.69 -3.91 8.30
C ALA A 106 1.86 -4.85 9.49
N PHE A 107 2.80 -4.54 10.40
CA PHE A 107 3.13 -5.44 11.50
C PHE A 107 1.98 -5.62 12.51
N PRO A 108 1.32 -4.55 13.03
CA PRO A 108 0.21 -4.72 13.96
C PRO A 108 -1.00 -5.43 13.35
N LEU A 109 -1.33 -5.16 12.08
CA LEU A 109 -2.46 -5.80 11.40
C LEU A 109 -2.22 -7.28 11.16
N TRP A 110 -1.01 -7.63 10.70
CA TRP A 110 -0.62 -9.03 10.55
C TRP A 110 -0.63 -9.74 11.91
N LEU A 111 -0.05 -9.13 12.94
CA LEU A 111 -0.01 -9.70 14.28
C LEU A 111 -1.43 -9.91 14.84
N ALA A 112 -2.36 -8.99 14.57
CA ALA A 112 -3.76 -9.16 14.92
C ALA A 112 -4.40 -10.37 14.23
N THR A 113 -4.14 -10.60 12.93
CA THR A 113 -4.65 -11.79 12.22
C THR A 113 -4.10 -13.10 12.80
N VAL A 114 -2.81 -13.14 13.15
CA VAL A 114 -2.18 -14.33 13.76
C VAL A 114 -2.76 -14.62 15.14
N ILE A 115 -2.93 -13.59 15.99
CA ILE A 115 -3.53 -13.75 17.32
C ILE A 115 -4.97 -14.29 17.22
N ILE A 116 -5.75 -13.83 16.24
CA ILE A 116 -7.12 -14.30 16.04
C ILE A 116 -7.14 -15.78 15.64
N GLY A 117 -6.26 -16.20 14.74
CA GLY A 117 -6.15 -17.61 14.35
C GLY A 117 -5.75 -18.50 15.51
N MET A 118 -4.72 -18.10 16.26
CA MET A 118 -4.31 -18.82 17.46
C MET A 118 -5.41 -18.92 18.53
N ARG A 119 -6.24 -17.89 18.66
CA ARG A 119 -7.33 -17.87 19.65
C ARG A 119 -8.53 -18.70 19.23
N ASN A 120 -8.93 -18.64 17.97
CA ASN A 120 -10.16 -19.29 17.51
C ASN A 120 -9.96 -20.77 17.21
N GLN A 121 -8.85 -21.15 16.58
CA GLN A 121 -8.58 -22.53 16.16
C GLN A 121 -7.07 -22.85 16.28
N PRO A 122 -6.54 -23.08 17.50
CA PRO A 122 -5.10 -23.32 17.70
C PRO A 122 -4.60 -24.59 17.00
N THR A 123 -5.44 -25.62 16.87
CA THR A 123 -5.06 -26.89 16.23
C THR A 123 -4.94 -26.79 14.72
N GLU A 124 -5.88 -26.10 14.07
CA GLU A 124 -5.85 -25.85 12.62
C GLU A 124 -4.72 -24.87 12.26
N ALA A 125 -4.54 -23.81 13.06
CA ALA A 125 -3.46 -22.84 12.86
C ALA A 125 -2.06 -23.47 12.95
N LEU A 126 -1.86 -24.43 13.87
CA LEU A 126 -0.62 -25.21 13.94
C LEU A 126 -0.55 -26.30 12.87
N GLY A 127 -1.69 -26.86 12.45
CA GLY A 127 -1.81 -27.83 11.36
C GLY A 127 -1.38 -27.24 10.01
N HIS A 128 -1.67 -25.96 9.74
CA HIS A 128 -1.22 -25.26 8.54
C HIS A 128 0.31 -25.16 8.39
N LEU A 129 1.08 -25.37 9.46
CA LEU A 129 2.54 -25.43 9.38
C LEU A 129 3.04 -26.70 8.67
N LEU A 130 2.18 -27.71 8.49
CA LEU A 130 2.53 -28.95 7.82
C LEU A 130 1.53 -29.26 6.68
N PRO A 131 1.95 -29.19 5.41
CA PRO A 131 1.09 -29.63 4.32
C PRO A 131 0.85 -31.14 4.38
N GLU A 132 -0.38 -31.53 4.07
CA GLU A 132 -0.84 -32.92 4.10
C GLU A 132 0.01 -33.80 3.15
N GLY A 133 0.44 -34.96 3.65
CA GLY A 133 1.16 -35.96 2.84
C GLY A 133 2.68 -35.82 2.78
N THR A 134 3.32 -35.04 3.66
CA THR A 134 4.79 -34.93 3.67
C THR A 134 5.47 -36.18 4.24
N PRO A 135 6.56 -36.68 3.63
CA PRO A 135 7.34 -37.80 4.16
C PRO A 135 8.02 -37.43 5.50
N THR A 136 8.05 -38.37 6.43
CA THR A 136 8.42 -38.16 7.85
C THR A 136 9.81 -37.53 8.07
N LEU A 137 10.74 -37.75 7.15
CA LEU A 137 12.10 -37.21 7.25
C LEU A 137 12.18 -35.70 6.96
N LEU A 138 11.28 -35.15 6.15
CA LEU A 138 11.30 -33.73 5.73
C LEU A 138 10.50 -32.81 6.66
N ILE A 139 9.73 -33.38 7.59
CA ILE A 139 8.84 -32.65 8.51
C ILE A 139 9.59 -31.54 9.28
N PRO A 140 10.75 -31.78 9.93
CA PRO A 140 11.39 -30.73 10.74
C PRO A 140 11.87 -29.54 9.94
N VAL A 141 12.36 -29.78 8.71
CA VAL A 141 12.86 -28.72 7.83
C VAL A 141 11.71 -27.85 7.30
N LEU A 142 10.58 -28.49 6.95
CA LEU A 142 9.43 -27.80 6.40
C LEU A 142 8.76 -26.86 7.41
N ILE A 143 8.64 -27.30 8.68
CA ILE A 143 8.13 -26.46 9.77
C ILE A 143 8.98 -25.19 9.91
N VAL A 144 10.31 -25.32 9.88
CA VAL A 144 11.22 -24.16 9.98
C VAL A 144 10.99 -23.20 8.80
N ILE A 145 10.88 -23.71 7.57
CA ILE A 145 10.64 -22.86 6.39
C ILE A 145 9.28 -22.15 6.48
N GLU A 146 8.23 -22.83 6.92
CA GLU A 146 6.90 -22.22 7.02
C GLU A 146 6.84 -21.16 8.13
N THR A 147 7.50 -21.41 9.28
CA THR A 147 7.62 -20.37 10.32
C THR A 147 8.36 -19.13 9.80
N ILE A 148 9.43 -19.29 9.03
CA ILE A 148 10.15 -18.18 8.40
C ILE A 148 9.26 -17.46 7.37
N SER A 149 8.52 -18.21 6.53
CA SER A 149 7.57 -17.68 5.56
C SER A 149 6.51 -16.79 6.22
N LEU A 150 5.95 -17.25 7.35
CA LEU A 150 4.98 -16.51 8.15
C LEU A 150 5.56 -15.17 8.68
N PHE A 151 6.83 -15.14 9.10
CA PHE A 151 7.50 -13.89 9.53
C PHE A 151 7.91 -12.96 8.38
N ILE A 152 8.26 -13.49 7.21
CA ILE A 152 8.63 -12.67 6.04
C ILE A 152 7.42 -11.91 5.48
N ARG A 153 6.22 -12.48 5.64
CA ARG A 153 4.95 -11.96 5.12
C ARG A 153 4.68 -10.46 5.42
N PRO A 154 4.67 -9.97 6.69
CA PRO A 154 4.47 -8.55 6.98
C PRO A 154 5.61 -7.67 6.47
N LEU A 155 6.84 -8.18 6.47
CA LEU A 155 8.01 -7.46 5.97
C LEU A 155 7.92 -7.28 4.45
N ALA A 156 7.54 -8.33 3.72
CA ALA A 156 7.35 -8.29 2.28
C ALA A 156 6.24 -7.31 1.88
N LEU A 157 5.14 -7.23 2.64
CA LEU A 157 4.07 -6.25 2.42
C LEU A 157 4.57 -4.81 2.57
N GLY A 158 5.25 -4.49 3.68
CA GLY A 158 5.74 -3.15 3.96
C GLY A 158 6.80 -2.68 2.96
N VAL A 159 7.77 -3.54 2.66
CA VAL A 159 8.84 -3.26 1.70
C VAL A 159 8.30 -3.07 0.29
N ARG A 160 7.29 -3.85 -0.12
CA ARG A 160 6.70 -3.73 -1.46
C ARG A 160 6.08 -2.36 -1.71
N LEU A 161 5.33 -1.83 -0.75
CA LEU A 161 4.76 -0.49 -0.86
C LEU A 161 5.85 0.58 -0.95
N THR A 162 6.87 0.52 -0.08
CA THR A 162 7.96 1.51 -0.10
C THR A 162 8.80 1.44 -1.36
N ALA A 163 9.16 0.23 -1.80
CA ALA A 163 10.10 0.05 -2.90
C ALA A 163 9.49 0.55 -4.21
N ASN A 164 8.22 0.26 -4.46
CA ASN A 164 7.56 0.69 -5.69
C ASN A 164 7.44 2.21 -5.76
N LEU A 165 6.97 2.86 -4.68
CA LEU A 165 6.82 4.31 -4.66
C LEU A 165 8.17 5.03 -4.66
N THR A 166 9.15 4.58 -3.87
CA THR A 166 10.48 5.23 -3.85
C THR A 166 11.20 5.08 -5.20
N ALA A 167 11.17 3.88 -5.80
CA ALA A 167 11.78 3.64 -7.10
C ALA A 167 11.08 4.42 -8.20
N GLY A 168 9.74 4.46 -8.22
CA GLY A 168 8.95 5.21 -9.19
C GLY A 168 9.27 6.70 -9.16
N HIS A 169 9.27 7.31 -7.97
CA HIS A 169 9.63 8.72 -7.78
C HIS A 169 11.07 9.04 -8.19
N LEU A 170 12.03 8.17 -7.88
CA LEU A 170 13.42 8.33 -8.33
C LEU A 170 13.53 8.24 -9.85
N LEU A 171 12.82 7.31 -10.47
CA LEU A 171 12.84 7.08 -11.90
C LEU A 171 12.25 8.29 -12.65
N ILE A 172 11.11 8.82 -12.19
CA ILE A 172 10.51 10.04 -12.74
C ILE A 172 11.50 11.20 -12.66
N GLN A 173 12.18 11.39 -11.53
CA GLN A 173 13.13 12.48 -11.34
C GLN A 173 14.35 12.34 -12.25
N LEU A 174 14.92 11.13 -12.38
CA LEU A 174 16.06 10.89 -13.25
C LEU A 174 15.73 11.19 -14.71
N ILE A 175 14.57 10.74 -15.21
CA ILE A 175 14.15 10.99 -16.59
C ILE A 175 13.77 12.45 -16.80
N ALA A 176 13.16 13.11 -15.81
CA ALA A 176 12.89 14.54 -15.86
C ALA A 176 14.18 15.34 -16.03
N THR A 177 15.20 15.04 -15.21
CA THR A 177 16.49 15.72 -15.34
C THR A 177 17.17 15.45 -16.67
N ALA A 178 17.14 14.20 -17.16
CA ALA A 178 17.67 13.86 -18.48
C ALA A 178 16.95 14.64 -19.60
N ALA A 179 15.62 14.72 -19.57
CA ALA A 179 14.84 15.47 -20.55
C ALA A 179 15.17 16.96 -20.54
N THR A 180 15.32 17.57 -19.35
CA THR A 180 15.68 19.00 -19.23
C THR A 180 17.09 19.31 -19.73
N VAL A 181 18.06 18.41 -19.51
CA VAL A 181 19.45 18.57 -19.98
C VAL A 181 19.57 18.34 -21.49
N LEU A 182 18.80 17.39 -22.04
CA LEU A 182 18.81 17.08 -23.47
C LEU A 182 18.08 18.13 -24.32
N LEU A 183 17.16 18.90 -23.75
CA LEU A 183 16.37 19.91 -24.46
C LEU A 183 17.22 20.93 -25.24
N PRO A 184 18.26 21.56 -24.66
CA PRO A 184 19.15 22.46 -25.41
C PRO A 184 20.15 21.75 -26.34
N LEU A 185 20.47 20.47 -26.12
CA LEU A 185 21.52 19.74 -26.86
C LEU A 185 20.98 19.03 -28.11
N MET A 186 19.91 18.25 -27.95
CA MET A 186 19.31 17.44 -29.01
C MET A 186 17.77 17.42 -28.85
N PRO A 187 17.05 18.38 -29.46
CA PRO A 187 15.61 18.56 -29.25
C PRO A 187 14.76 17.35 -29.63
N THR A 188 15.15 16.61 -30.68
CA THR A 188 14.44 15.41 -31.14
C THR A 188 14.49 14.28 -30.10
N VAL A 189 15.65 14.05 -29.49
CA VAL A 189 15.83 13.06 -28.42
C VAL A 189 15.12 13.53 -27.14
N ALA A 190 15.15 14.83 -26.84
CA ALA A 190 14.45 15.39 -25.69
C ALA A 190 12.94 15.15 -25.76
N ILE A 191 12.32 15.35 -26.93
CA ILE A 191 10.88 15.06 -27.14
C ILE A 191 10.59 13.59 -26.89
N LEU A 192 11.41 12.66 -27.40
CA LEU A 192 11.25 11.24 -27.13
C LEU A 192 11.34 10.94 -25.63
N THR A 193 12.34 11.48 -24.92
CA THR A 193 12.45 11.30 -23.45
C THR A 193 11.28 11.89 -22.67
N ALA A 194 10.70 13.00 -23.14
CA ALA A 194 9.51 13.60 -22.54
C ALA A 194 8.26 12.74 -22.76
N THR A 195 8.10 12.11 -23.93
CA THR A 195 6.99 11.16 -24.16
C THR A 195 7.12 9.92 -23.25
N LEU A 196 8.35 9.44 -23.04
CA LEU A 196 8.61 8.35 -22.10
C LEU A 196 8.26 8.78 -20.67
N LEU A 197 8.67 9.97 -20.23
CA LEU A 197 8.29 10.51 -18.91
C LEU A 197 6.76 10.53 -18.73
N PHE A 198 6.02 11.02 -19.72
CA PHE A 198 4.56 11.00 -19.68
C PHE A 198 4.00 9.58 -19.51
N LEU A 199 4.48 8.62 -20.30
CA LEU A 199 4.05 7.22 -20.18
C LEU A 199 4.37 6.65 -18.79
N LEU A 200 5.52 6.99 -18.23
CA LEU A 200 5.96 6.51 -16.92
C LEU A 200 5.12 7.09 -15.79
N THR A 201 4.71 8.36 -15.87
CA THR A 201 3.76 8.92 -14.89
C THR A 201 2.42 8.20 -14.91
N LEU A 202 1.93 7.79 -16.09
CA LEU A 202 0.69 7.01 -16.20
C LEU A 202 0.86 5.63 -15.57
N LEU A 203 1.99 4.96 -15.83
CA LEU A 203 2.33 3.69 -15.19
C LEU A 203 2.37 3.83 -13.67
N GLU A 204 3.00 4.87 -13.14
CA GLU A 204 3.13 5.08 -11.70
C GLU A 204 1.77 5.33 -11.04
N VAL A 205 0.86 6.06 -11.70
CA VAL A 205 -0.53 6.20 -11.24
C VAL A 205 -1.23 4.85 -11.13
N ALA A 206 -1.04 3.96 -12.12
CA ALA A 206 -1.60 2.62 -12.07
C ALA A 206 -0.98 1.79 -10.93
N VAL A 207 0.34 1.85 -10.77
CA VAL A 207 1.08 1.14 -9.69
C VAL A 207 0.62 1.63 -8.32
N ALA A 208 0.48 2.94 -8.11
CA ALA A 208 0.02 3.53 -6.85
C ALA A 208 -1.35 3.00 -6.40
N MET A 209 -2.30 2.86 -7.34
CA MET A 209 -3.62 2.27 -7.06
C MET A 209 -3.55 0.77 -6.79
N ILE A 210 -2.85 0.02 -7.65
CA ILE A 210 -2.74 -1.45 -7.53
C ILE A 210 -2.05 -1.85 -6.24
N GLN A 211 -1.01 -1.12 -5.82
CA GLN A 211 -0.24 -1.44 -4.62
C GLN A 211 -1.08 -1.37 -3.34
N ALA A 212 -1.90 -0.32 -3.20
CA ALA A 212 -2.81 -0.22 -2.07
C ALA A 212 -3.85 -1.35 -2.05
N TYR A 213 -4.36 -1.73 -3.23
CA TYR A 213 -5.28 -2.87 -3.37
C TYR A 213 -4.63 -4.20 -2.99
N VAL A 214 -3.44 -4.51 -3.54
CA VAL A 214 -2.71 -5.75 -3.27
C VAL A 214 -2.34 -5.87 -1.78
N PHE A 215 -2.02 -4.76 -1.11
CA PHE A 215 -1.76 -4.76 0.33
C PHE A 215 -2.97 -5.25 1.13
N VAL A 216 -4.15 -4.71 0.84
CA VAL A 216 -5.39 -5.05 1.56
C VAL A 216 -5.89 -6.45 1.19
N LEU A 217 -5.79 -6.84 -0.07
CA LEU A 217 -6.17 -8.17 -0.54
C LEU A 217 -5.32 -9.26 0.11
N LEU A 218 -4.01 -9.07 0.24
CA LEU A 218 -3.17 -10.04 0.94
C LEU A 218 -3.52 -10.12 2.43
N LEU A 219 -3.80 -8.99 3.06
CA LEU A 219 -4.25 -8.98 4.45
C LEU A 219 -5.60 -9.68 4.63
N SER A 220 -6.54 -9.56 3.68
CA SER A 220 -7.82 -10.29 3.73
C SER A 220 -7.65 -11.78 3.51
N LEU A 221 -6.72 -12.20 2.64
CA LEU A 221 -6.38 -13.62 2.48
C LEU A 221 -5.72 -14.19 3.74
N TYR A 222 -4.84 -13.43 4.39
CA TYR A 222 -4.25 -13.85 5.67
C TYR A 222 -5.28 -13.94 6.78
N LEU A 223 -6.29 -13.08 6.75
CA LEU A 223 -7.43 -13.22 7.64
C LEU A 223 -8.20 -14.51 7.33
N GLN A 224 -8.45 -14.82 6.06
CA GLN A 224 -9.16 -16.04 5.65
C GLN A 224 -8.42 -17.32 6.03
N GLU A 225 -7.08 -17.34 5.98
CA GLU A 225 -6.28 -18.48 6.43
C GLU A 225 -6.35 -18.69 7.96
N ASN A 226 -6.62 -17.63 8.72
CA ASN A 226 -6.59 -17.63 10.19
C ASN A 226 -7.99 -17.59 10.83
N VAL A 227 -9.08 -17.71 10.07
CA VAL A 227 -10.47 -17.57 10.57
C VAL A 227 -11.33 -18.74 10.12
#